data_AF-X0VIY2-F1
#
_entry.id   AF-X0VIY2-F1
#
_cell.length_a   1.000
_cell.length_b   1.000
_cell.length_c   1.000
_cell.angle_alpha   90.00
_cell.angle_beta   90.00
_cell.angle_gamma   90.00
#
_symmetry.space_group_name_H-M   'P 1'
#
loop_
_entity.id
_entity.type
_entity.pdbx_description
1 polymer ?
#
loop_
_entity_poly.entity_id
_entity_poly.type
_entity_poly.pdbx_seq_one_letter_code
_entity_poly.pdbx_strand_id
1 'polypeptide(L)'
;MEYTNQKKPSEQMREVRVYAIISKGDTPKQINKETFEVPSQNDNGIYTITKNGGWKCTCPDFEKRHKDCKHIHSVKFYLEFNKKVKTENKGIVSEKQSCPYCKGVNTVGCGKRHTKSGQKQRYQCNDCNRKFIENKDYERYKGNSKTTSLILDLYFKGISL
;
A
#
# COMPACT_ATOMS: atom_id res chain seq x y z
N MET A 1 -5.44 5.56 -28.03
CA MET A 1 -4.64 6.72 -27.58
C MET A 1 -5.18 7.12 -26.22
N GLU A 2 -4.52 6.68 -25.16
CA GLU A 2 -4.91 6.96 -23.78
C GLU A 2 -4.40 8.35 -23.41
N TYR A 3 -5.33 9.29 -23.19
CA TYR A 3 -4.99 10.62 -22.70
C TYR A 3 -4.68 10.52 -21.20
N THR A 4 -3.39 10.57 -20.85
CA THR A 4 -2.98 10.77 -19.46
C THR A 4 -3.35 12.20 -19.07
N ASN A 5 -4.36 12.33 -18.22
CA ASN A 5 -4.83 13.60 -17.70
C ASN A 5 -3.73 14.21 -16.80
N GLN A 6 -2.90 15.09 -17.37
CA GLN A 6 -1.80 15.72 -16.67
C GLN A 6 -2.34 16.74 -15.64
N LYS A 7 -2.24 16.38 -14.36
CA LYS A 7 -2.63 17.26 -13.23
C LYS A 7 -1.78 18.52 -13.20
N LYS A 8 -2.37 19.64 -12.75
CA LYS A 8 -1.70 20.95 -12.72
C LYS A 8 -0.49 20.93 -11.77
N PRO A 9 0.60 21.66 -12.05
CA PRO A 9 1.82 21.64 -11.22
C PRO A 9 1.59 22.01 -9.75
N SER A 10 0.63 22.90 -9.48
CA SER A 10 0.23 23.31 -8.13
C SER A 10 -0.44 22.19 -7.33
N GLU A 11 -1.13 21.27 -8.00
CA GLU A 11 -1.76 20.10 -7.38
C GLU A 11 -0.71 19.03 -7.09
N GLN A 12 0.25 18.84 -8.00
CA GLN A 12 1.38 17.93 -7.81
C GLN A 12 2.24 18.34 -6.59
N MET A 13 2.55 19.63 -6.41
CA MET A 13 3.24 20.11 -5.21
C MET A 13 2.44 19.91 -3.92
N ARG A 14 1.10 19.93 -3.99
CA ARG A 14 0.24 19.63 -2.83
C ARG A 14 0.25 18.13 -2.51
N GLU A 15 0.25 17.27 -3.51
CA GLU A 15 0.37 15.81 -3.34
C GLU A 15 1.72 15.42 -2.70
N VAL A 16 2.83 16.00 -3.16
CA VAL A 16 4.16 15.78 -2.56
C VAL A 16 4.20 16.18 -1.09
N ARG A 17 3.56 17.30 -0.74
CA ARG A 17 3.45 17.75 0.66
C ARG A 17 2.60 16.80 1.49
N VAL A 18 1.46 16.34 0.97
CA VAL A 18 0.59 15.36 1.65
C VAL A 18 1.33 14.04 1.86
N TYR A 19 2.09 13.57 0.86
CA TYR A 19 2.94 12.39 0.98
C TYR A 19 3.99 12.56 2.09
N ALA A 20 4.64 13.72 2.16
CA ALA A 20 5.60 14.02 3.22
C ALA A 20 4.99 14.02 4.64
N ILE A 21 3.70 14.36 4.81
CA ILE A 21 3.00 14.25 6.11
C ILE A 21 2.85 12.78 6.51
N ILE A 22 2.46 11.93 5.55
CA ILE A 22 2.21 10.51 5.79
C ILE A 22 3.53 9.76 6.02
N SER A 23 4.57 10.07 5.23
CA SER A 23 5.91 9.47 5.37
C SER A 23 6.56 9.78 6.71
N LYS A 24 6.20 10.89 7.36
CA LYS A 24 6.67 11.26 8.71
C LYS A 24 5.95 10.54 9.85
N GLY A 25 4.85 9.83 9.58
CA GLY A 25 4.12 9.06 10.59
C GLY A 25 2.94 9.80 11.25
N ASP A 26 2.60 11.01 10.80
CA ASP A 26 1.44 11.80 11.26
C ASP A 26 0.13 11.26 10.64
N THR A 27 -0.15 9.98 10.91
CA THR A 27 -1.29 9.28 10.33
C THR A 27 -2.59 9.70 11.04
N PRO A 28 -3.66 10.03 10.27
CA PRO A 28 -4.96 10.31 10.88
C PRO A 28 -5.49 9.08 11.64
N LYS A 29 -5.90 9.29 12.89
CA LYS A 29 -6.60 8.28 13.69
C LYS A 29 -8.10 8.45 13.47
N GLN A 30 -8.75 7.41 12.98
CA GLN A 30 -10.20 7.39 12.83
C GLN A 30 -10.85 7.00 14.16
N ILE A 31 -11.58 7.93 14.78
CA ILE A 31 -12.38 7.63 15.99
C ILE A 31 -13.73 7.07 15.58
N ASN A 32 -14.41 7.78 14.67
CA ASN A 32 -15.75 7.44 14.21
C ASN A 32 -15.82 7.44 12.68
N LYS A 33 -16.96 7.04 12.11
CA LYS A 33 -17.17 7.08 10.64
C LYS A 33 -17.00 8.49 10.05
N GLU A 34 -17.24 9.52 10.86
CA GLU A 34 -17.27 10.93 10.44
C GLU A 34 -16.27 11.81 11.19
N THR A 35 -15.53 11.27 12.17
CA THR A 35 -14.61 12.04 13.02
C THR A 35 -13.21 11.44 13.00
N PHE A 36 -12.22 12.30 12.76
CA PHE A 36 -10.81 11.93 12.64
C PHE A 36 -9.94 12.85 13.51
N GLU A 37 -8.88 12.31 14.06
CA GLU A 37 -7.85 13.05 14.78
C GLU A 37 -6.55 13.06 14.00
N VAL A 38 -5.92 14.22 13.91
CA VAL A 38 -4.63 14.39 13.24
C VAL A 38 -3.68 15.13 14.18
N PRO A 39 -2.49 14.58 14.47
CA PRO A 39 -1.51 15.29 15.29
C PRO A 39 -1.01 16.55 14.57
N SER A 40 -0.69 17.57 15.35
CA SER A 40 -0.02 18.77 14.85
C SER A 40 1.42 18.42 14.47
N GLN A 41 1.91 19.05 13.39
CA GLN A 41 3.27 18.82 12.90
C GLN A 41 4.34 19.62 13.65
N ASN A 42 3.92 20.71 14.30
CA ASN A 42 4.83 21.65 14.96
C ASN A 42 4.67 21.64 16.49
N ASP A 43 3.57 21.06 16.99
CA ASP A 43 3.23 21.04 18.42
C ASP A 43 2.73 19.64 18.80
N ASN A 44 2.70 19.31 20.09
CA ASN A 44 2.08 18.06 20.59
C ASN A 44 0.54 18.12 20.63
N GLY A 45 -0.09 19.07 19.92
CA GLY A 45 -1.54 19.22 19.86
C GLY A 45 -2.21 18.21 18.92
N ILE A 46 -3.47 17.88 19.17
CA ILE A 46 -4.29 17.04 18.30
C ILE A 46 -5.43 17.89 17.74
N TYR A 47 -5.64 17.84 16.43
CA TYR A 47 -6.76 18.49 15.77
C TYR A 47 -7.84 17.48 15.39
N THR A 48 -9.09 17.87 15.60
CA THR A 48 -10.26 17.06 15.27
C THR A 48 -10.86 17.53 13.95
N ILE A 49 -11.16 16.59 13.07
CA ILE A 49 -11.83 16.82 11.79
C ILE A 49 -13.19 16.12 11.82
N THR A 50 -14.24 16.85 11.49
CA THR A 50 -15.61 16.31 11.35
C THR A 50 -16.11 16.42 9.92
N LYS A 51 -16.82 15.38 9.47
CA LYS A 51 -17.39 15.25 8.13
C LYS A 51 -18.92 15.19 8.19
N ASN A 52 -19.56 16.22 8.74
CA ASN A 52 -21.02 16.32 8.83
C ASN A 52 -21.53 17.40 7.85
N GLY A 53 -21.92 16.99 6.64
CA GLY A 53 -22.36 17.90 5.55
C GLY A 53 -21.26 18.75 4.90
N GLY A 54 -20.07 18.80 5.50
CA GLY A 54 -18.88 19.51 5.02
C GLY A 54 -17.66 19.13 5.86
N TRP A 55 -16.47 19.54 5.41
CA TRP A 55 -15.23 19.30 6.15
C TRP A 55 -14.96 20.45 7.11
N LYS A 56 -14.87 20.16 8.41
CA LYS A 56 -14.52 21.12 9.45
C LYS A 56 -13.32 20.62 10.22
N CYS A 57 -12.37 21.50 10.53
CA CYS A 57 -11.18 21.19 11.32
C CYS A 57 -11.00 22.23 12.43
N THR A 58 -10.59 21.79 13.61
CA THR A 58 -10.30 22.65 14.78
C THR A 58 -8.95 23.37 14.72
N CYS A 59 -8.25 23.35 13.57
CA CYS A 59 -6.95 23.99 13.46
C CYS A 59 -7.06 25.49 13.16
N PRO A 60 -6.11 26.32 13.64
CA PRO A 60 -6.10 27.77 13.40
C PRO A 60 -6.13 28.16 11.91
N ASP A 61 -5.56 27.31 11.05
CA ASP A 61 -5.53 27.49 9.60
C ASP A 61 -6.93 27.49 8.96
N PHE A 62 -7.82 26.64 9.47
CA PHE A 62 -9.18 26.49 8.98
C PHE A 62 -10.07 27.61 9.52
N GLU A 63 -9.88 28.00 10.79
CA GLU A 63 -10.61 29.12 11.40
C GLU A 63 -10.35 30.44 10.68
N LYS A 64 -9.12 30.69 10.24
CA LYS A 64 -8.77 31.94 9.54
C LYS A 64 -9.20 31.97 8.07
N ARG A 65 -9.12 30.83 7.36
CA ARG A 65 -9.29 30.78 5.91
C ARG A 65 -10.62 30.20 5.45
N HIS A 66 -11.31 29.44 6.31
CA HIS A 66 -12.52 28.67 6.00
C HIS A 66 -12.43 27.85 4.70
N LYS A 67 -11.22 27.40 4.37
CA LYS A 67 -10.88 26.55 3.22
C LYS A 67 -10.20 25.29 3.72
N ASP A 68 -10.20 24.25 2.91
CA ASP A 68 -9.55 22.98 3.22
C ASP A 68 -8.10 23.19 3.69
N CYS A 69 -7.87 22.89 4.96
CA CYS A 69 -6.55 22.99 5.59
C CYS A 69 -5.72 21.74 5.30
N LYS A 70 -4.44 21.76 5.68
CA LYS A 70 -3.54 20.60 5.53
C LYS A 70 -4.10 19.33 6.19
N HIS A 71 -4.75 19.45 7.34
CA HIS A 71 -5.31 18.30 8.07
C HIS A 71 -6.52 17.68 7.35
N ILE A 72 -7.38 18.50 6.74
CA ILE A 72 -8.50 18.02 5.91
C ILE A 72 -7.96 17.28 4.69
N HIS A 73 -6.93 17.82 4.03
CA HIS A 73 -6.27 17.14 2.91
C HIS A 73 -5.65 15.80 3.34
N SER A 74 -5.00 15.72 4.49
CA SER A 74 -4.47 14.47 5.04
C SER A 74 -5.56 13.41 5.25
N VAL A 75 -6.71 13.80 5.83
CA VAL A 75 -7.83 12.85 6.06
C VAL A 75 -8.47 12.40 4.74
N LYS A 76 -8.67 13.31 3.78
CA LYS A 76 -9.17 12.96 2.44
C LYS A 76 -8.27 11.92 1.78
N PHE A 77 -6.97 12.15 1.81
CA PHE A 77 -5.99 11.21 1.26
C PHE A 77 -6.02 9.87 2.00
N TYR A 78 -6.06 9.88 3.34
CA TYR A 78 -6.16 8.65 4.15
C TYR A 78 -7.38 7.81 3.78
N LEU A 79 -8.54 8.43 3.56
CA LEU A 79 -9.75 7.74 3.13
C LEU A 79 -9.64 7.18 1.71
N GLU A 80 -9.06 7.93 0.77
CA GLU A 80 -8.82 7.46 -0.60
C GLU A 80 -7.83 6.29 -0.63
N PHE A 81 -6.74 6.40 0.11
CA PHE A 81 -5.73 5.36 0.24
C PHE A 81 -6.34 4.07 0.81
N ASN A 82 -7.08 4.17 1.92
CA ASN A 82 -7.74 3.00 2.51
C ASN A 82 -8.78 2.36 1.59
N LYS A 83 -9.43 3.14 0.72
CA LYS A 83 -10.30 2.58 -0.33
C LYS A 83 -9.50 1.80 -1.36
N LYS A 84 -8.39 2.35 -1.87
CA LYS A 84 -7.51 1.67 -2.85
C LYS A 84 -6.93 0.38 -2.28
N VAL A 85 -6.36 0.45 -1.07
CA VAL A 85 -5.80 -0.73 -0.38
C VAL A 85 -6.85 -1.82 -0.18
N LYS A 86 -8.10 -1.48 0.16
CA LYS A 86 -9.18 -2.48 0.28
C LYS A 86 -9.57 -3.10 -1.06
N THR A 87 -9.45 -2.37 -2.16
CA THR A 87 -9.75 -2.87 -3.51
C THR A 87 -8.61 -3.74 -4.05
N GLU A 88 -7.36 -3.34 -3.86
CA GLU A 88 -6.17 -4.08 -4.31
C GLU A 88 -5.94 -5.35 -3.48
N ASN A 89 -6.22 -5.34 -2.17
CA ASN A 89 -6.13 -6.55 -1.35
C ASN A 89 -7.26 -7.57 -1.59
N LYS A 90 -8.35 -7.20 -2.29
CA LYS A 90 -9.30 -8.19 -2.82
C LYS A 90 -8.70 -9.01 -3.98
N GLY A 91 -7.52 -8.61 -4.46
CA GLY A 91 -6.76 -9.21 -5.54
C GLY A 91 -5.57 -10.06 -5.11
N ILE A 92 -5.52 -10.62 -3.88
CA ILE A 92 -4.72 -11.84 -3.67
C ILE A 92 -5.51 -13.02 -4.29
N VAL A 93 -5.86 -12.89 -5.56
CA VAL A 93 -6.22 -14.02 -6.38
C VAL A 93 -4.89 -14.74 -6.55
N SER A 94 -4.79 -15.95 -6.00
CA SER A 94 -3.68 -16.85 -6.25
C SER A 94 -3.41 -16.85 -7.76
N GLU A 95 -2.37 -16.16 -8.20
CA GLU A 95 -1.99 -16.18 -9.60
C GLU A 95 -1.77 -17.66 -9.95
N LYS A 96 -2.58 -18.17 -10.88
CA LYS A 96 -2.39 -19.54 -11.37
C LYS A 96 -0.97 -19.59 -11.91
N GLN A 97 -0.14 -20.42 -11.28
CA GLN A 97 1.26 -20.55 -11.59
C GLN A 97 1.44 -20.85 -13.08
N SER A 98 2.10 -19.96 -13.81
CA SER A 98 2.42 -20.23 -15.21
C SER A 98 3.62 -21.18 -15.30
N CYS A 99 3.66 -22.01 -16.35
CA CYS A 99 4.79 -22.90 -16.54
C CYS A 99 6.07 -22.10 -16.89
N PRO A 100 7.19 -22.28 -16.16
CA PRO A 100 8.44 -21.57 -16.46
C PRO A 100 9.05 -21.89 -17.83
N TYR A 101 8.67 -23.02 -18.42
CA TYR A 101 9.27 -23.53 -19.67
C TYR A 101 8.49 -23.13 -20.92
N CYS A 102 7.16 -23.28 -20.90
CA CYS A 102 6.30 -22.96 -22.04
C CYS A 102 5.39 -21.74 -21.81
N LYS A 103 5.40 -21.14 -20.61
CA LYS A 103 4.52 -20.02 -20.20
C LYS A 103 3.02 -20.32 -20.26
N GLY A 104 2.63 -21.59 -20.46
CA GLY A 104 1.24 -22.04 -20.43
C GLY A 104 0.62 -21.94 -19.04
N VAL A 105 -0.69 -21.69 -18.99
CA VAL A 105 -1.48 -21.55 -17.75
C VAL A 105 -2.08 -22.90 -17.30
N ASN A 106 -2.00 -23.93 -18.15
CA ASN A 106 -2.53 -25.28 -17.86
C ASN A 106 -1.58 -26.05 -16.94
N THR A 107 -1.53 -25.66 -15.67
CA THR A 107 -0.69 -26.30 -14.64
C THR A 107 -1.55 -26.90 -13.54
N VAL A 108 -1.23 -28.12 -13.14
CA VAL A 108 -1.93 -28.87 -12.09
C VAL A 108 -0.97 -29.24 -10.96
N GLY A 109 -1.44 -29.23 -9.71
CA GLY A 109 -0.64 -29.66 -8.57
C GLY A 109 -0.39 -31.17 -8.59
N CYS A 110 0.87 -31.61 -8.56
CA CYS A 110 1.29 -33.01 -8.61
C CYS A 110 2.14 -33.42 -7.37
N GLY A 111 1.51 -33.41 -6.20
CA GLY A 111 2.14 -33.78 -4.93
C GLY A 111 3.08 -32.71 -4.34
N LYS A 112 3.84 -33.10 -3.31
CA LYS A 112 4.69 -32.18 -2.53
C LYS A 112 6.15 -32.60 -2.54
N ARG A 113 7.06 -31.63 -2.51
CA ARG A 113 8.51 -31.82 -2.29
C ARG A 113 8.86 -31.45 -0.86
N HIS A 114 9.52 -32.35 -0.15
CA HIS A 114 10.13 -32.03 1.14
C HIS A 114 11.44 -31.29 0.92
N THR A 115 11.62 -30.14 1.58
CA THR A 115 12.84 -29.36 1.57
C THR A 115 13.21 -28.96 3.01
N LYS A 116 14.44 -28.51 3.25
CA LYS A 116 14.88 -28.02 4.58
C LYS A 116 14.02 -26.88 5.13
N SER A 117 13.40 -26.08 4.25
CA SER A 117 12.53 -24.94 4.60
C SER A 117 11.05 -25.32 4.70
N GLY A 118 10.70 -26.61 4.60
CA GLY A 118 9.31 -27.10 4.65
C GLY A 118 8.87 -27.82 3.37
N GLN A 119 7.59 -28.19 3.34
CA GLN A 119 6.95 -28.82 2.19
C GLN A 119 6.59 -27.76 1.13
N LYS A 120 6.97 -28.01 -0.13
CA LYS A 120 6.62 -27.16 -1.27
C LYS A 120 5.74 -27.92 -2.25
N GLN A 121 4.73 -27.24 -2.81
CA GLN A 121 3.88 -27.82 -3.85
C GLN A 121 4.70 -28.06 -5.14
N ARG A 122 4.53 -29.22 -5.76
CA ARG A 122 5.01 -29.49 -7.12
C ARG A 122 3.87 -29.28 -8.10
N TYR A 123 4.18 -28.73 -9.27
CA TYR A 123 3.25 -28.53 -10.36
C TYR A 123 3.71 -29.30 -11.59
N GLN A 124 2.75 -29.79 -12.37
CA GLN A 124 2.96 -30.36 -13.69
C GLN A 124 2.23 -29.50 -14.71
N CYS A 125 2.91 -29.12 -15.77
CA CYS A 125 2.29 -28.45 -16.91
C CYS A 125 1.73 -29.49 -17.88
N ASN A 126 0.47 -29.36 -18.29
CA ASN A 126 -0.16 -30.26 -19.25
C ASN A 126 0.25 -29.95 -20.70
N ASP A 127 0.69 -28.71 -20.98
CA ASP A 127 1.09 -28.31 -22.35
C ASP A 127 2.49 -28.83 -22.73
N CYS A 128 3.43 -28.87 -21.77
CA CYS A 128 4.80 -29.32 -22.03
C CYS A 128 5.24 -30.55 -21.21
N ASN A 129 4.36 -31.12 -20.39
CA ASN A 129 4.60 -32.27 -19.50
C ASN A 129 5.77 -32.13 -18.51
N ARG A 130 6.33 -30.92 -18.35
CA ARG A 130 7.42 -30.66 -17.40
C ARG A 130 6.87 -30.40 -16.01
N LYS A 131 7.63 -30.85 -15.00
CA LYS A 131 7.35 -30.61 -13.59
C LYS A 131 8.21 -29.46 -13.07
N PHE A 132 7.63 -28.62 -12.24
CA PHE A 132 8.32 -27.50 -11.62
C PHE A 132 7.78 -27.25 -10.20
N ILE A 133 8.43 -26.35 -9.49
CA ILE A 133 8.01 -25.88 -8.17
C ILE A 133 7.66 -24.40 -8.35
N GLU A 134 6.70 -23.91 -7.57
CA GLU A 134 6.34 -22.50 -7.50
C GLU A 134 7.58 -21.61 -7.58
N ASN A 135 7.62 -20.73 -8.59
CA ASN A 135 8.67 -19.74 -8.70
C ASN A 135 8.41 -18.71 -7.60
N LYS A 136 9.32 -18.64 -6.63
CA LYS A 136 9.37 -17.46 -5.76
C LYS A 136 9.76 -16.26 -6.62
N ASP A 137 9.32 -15.07 -6.21
CA ASP A 137 9.70 -13.77 -6.82
C ASP A 137 11.22 -13.58 -6.96
N TYR A 138 12.02 -14.39 -6.26
CA TYR A 138 13.47 -14.38 -6.24
C TYR A 138 14.03 -15.81 -6.34
N GLU A 139 14.92 -16.05 -7.30
CA GLU A 139 15.64 -17.31 -7.38
C GLU A 139 16.64 -17.41 -6.22
N ARG A 140 16.65 -18.54 -5.50
CA ARG A 140 17.63 -18.88 -4.43
C ARG A 140 17.63 -18.02 -3.16
N TYR A 141 16.86 -16.92 -3.09
CA TYR A 141 16.69 -16.18 -1.84
C TYR A 141 15.71 -16.91 -0.90
N LYS A 142 16.07 -16.97 0.40
CA LYS A 142 15.33 -17.74 1.41
C LYS A 142 14.38 -16.87 2.25
N GLY A 143 14.56 -15.55 2.27
CA GLY A 143 13.69 -14.64 3.00
C GLY A 143 12.38 -14.37 2.27
N ASN A 144 11.48 -13.61 2.89
CA ASN A 144 10.20 -13.20 2.32
C ASN A 144 10.38 -11.83 1.62
N SER A 145 9.79 -11.63 0.44
CA SER A 145 9.86 -10.33 -0.27
C SER A 145 9.32 -9.19 0.58
N LYS A 146 8.30 -9.46 1.39
CA LYS A 146 7.72 -8.46 2.30
C LYS A 146 8.71 -8.02 3.37
N THR A 147 9.48 -8.95 3.95
CA THR A 147 10.48 -8.59 4.97
C THR A 147 11.67 -7.87 4.36
N THR A 148 12.12 -8.24 3.15
CA THR A 148 13.18 -7.46 2.47
C THR A 148 12.75 -6.02 2.19
N SER A 149 11.53 -5.84 1.68
CA SER A 149 11.00 -4.50 1.40
C SER A 149 10.83 -3.68 2.67
N LEU A 150 10.38 -4.31 3.76
CA LEU A 150 10.29 -3.65 5.06
C LEU A 150 11.66 -3.22 5.57
N ILE A 151 12.68 -4.09 5.49
CA ILE A 151 14.04 -3.77 5.91
C ILE A 151 14.61 -2.59 5.09
N LEU A 152 14.41 -2.60 3.77
CA LEU A 152 14.80 -1.50 2.89
C LEU A 152 14.11 -0.19 3.29
N ASP A 153 12.79 -0.23 3.54
CA ASP A 153 12.02 0.94 3.98
C ASP A 153 12.51 1.51 5.32
N LEU A 154 12.77 0.65 6.31
CA LEU A 154 13.34 1.06 7.60
C LEU A 154 14.72 1.69 7.45
N TYR A 155 15.58 1.10 6.60
CA TYR A 155 16.91 1.62 6.30
C TYR A 155 16.84 3.01 5.65
N PHE A 156 16.01 3.20 4.62
CA PHE A 156 15.85 4.50 3.97
C PHE A 156 15.22 5.57 4.88
N LYS A 157 14.45 5.15 5.88
CA LYS A 157 13.92 6.04 6.93
C LYS A 157 14.94 6.42 8.00
N GLY A 158 16.17 5.88 7.93
CA GLY A 158 17.24 6.20 8.88
C GLY A 158 17.01 5.62 10.28
N ILE A 159 16.16 4.59 10.39
CA ILE A 159 15.96 3.87 11.65
C ILE A 159 17.16 2.93 11.81
N SER A 160 17.81 2.95 12.97
CA SER A 160 18.92 2.03 13.26
C SER A 160 18.43 0.59 13.15
N LEU A 161 19.15 -0.23 12.39
CA LEU A 161 18.90 -1.67 12.22
C LEU A 161 19.26 -2.47 13.47
#